data_AF-A0A3M1I0F4-F1
#
_entry.id   AF-A0A3M1I0F4-F1
#
_cell.length_a   1.000
_cell.length_b   1.000
_cell.length_c   1.000
_cell.angle_alpha   90.00
_cell.angle_beta   90.00
_cell.angle_gamma   90.00
#
_symmetry.space_group_name_H-M   'P 1'
#
loop_
_entity.id
_entity.type
_entity.pdbx_description
1 polymer ?
#
loop_
_entity_poly.entity_id
_entity_poly.type
_entity_poly.pdbx_seq_one_letter_code
_entity_poly.pdbx_strand_id
1 'polypeptide(L)'
;DWNDPDLEKITGGVIPPYKNPDLEKPSKLHNRYTAGSGHYKGVMEKCTFCLHRVEKGLNPACVANCPAFALHFGDLNDKGSKVFKLLQENPHWSLLEEAGTHPSVFYIGGNPPSSKVHQIEEVKGRA
;
A
#
# COMPACT_ATOMS: atom_id res chain seq x y z
N ASP A 1 3.03 -28.96 -2.85
CA ASP A 1 2.83 -29.16 -4.30
C ASP A 1 1.54 -28.45 -4.65
N TRP A 2 1.49 -27.67 -5.73
CA TRP A 2 0.26 -26.93 -6.09
C TRP A 2 -0.84 -27.85 -6.64
N ASN A 3 -0.50 -29.13 -6.87
CA ASN A 3 -1.44 -30.19 -7.20
C ASN A 3 -2.03 -30.88 -5.96
N ASP A 4 -1.86 -30.31 -4.76
CA ASP A 4 -2.46 -30.85 -3.55
C ASP A 4 -4.00 -30.67 -3.62
N PRO A 5 -4.78 -31.78 -3.67
CA PRO A 5 -6.23 -31.72 -3.81
C PRO A 5 -6.92 -31.07 -2.60
N ASP A 6 -6.24 -30.95 -1.46
CA ASP A 6 -6.76 -30.26 -0.30
C ASP A 6 -6.69 -28.73 -0.44
N LEU A 7 -5.79 -28.20 -1.29
CA LEU A 7 -5.70 -26.76 -1.61
C LEU A 7 -6.84 -26.27 -2.52
N GLU A 8 -7.36 -27.13 -3.39
CA GLU A 8 -8.43 -26.79 -4.34
C GLU A 8 -9.75 -26.47 -3.62
N LYS A 9 -10.07 -27.22 -2.56
CA LYS A 9 -11.24 -26.99 -1.69
C LYS A 9 -11.17 -25.66 -0.93
N ILE A 10 -9.97 -25.17 -0.64
CA ILE A 10 -9.75 -24.00 0.21
C ILE A 10 -9.63 -22.72 -0.63
N THR A 11 -9.02 -22.82 -1.82
CA THR A 11 -8.80 -21.68 -2.73
C THR A 11 -9.94 -21.46 -3.72
N GLY A 12 -10.88 -22.40 -3.84
CA GLY A 12 -11.95 -22.36 -4.84
C GLY A 12 -11.41 -22.37 -6.28
N GLY A 13 -10.21 -22.92 -6.49
CA GLY A 13 -9.52 -22.94 -7.77
C GLY A 13 -8.80 -21.63 -8.14
N VAL A 14 -8.82 -20.60 -7.28
CA VAL A 14 -8.12 -19.33 -7.58
C VAL A 14 -6.68 -19.41 -7.07
N ILE A 15 -5.79 -19.77 -7.98
CA ILE A 15 -4.34 -19.71 -7.78
C ILE A 15 -3.89 -18.28 -8.13
N PRO A 16 -3.31 -17.49 -7.19
CA PRO A 16 -2.69 -16.24 -7.57
C PRO A 16 -1.63 -16.52 -8.65
N PRO A 17 -1.63 -15.80 -9.79
CA PRO A 17 -0.92 -16.20 -11.01
C PRO A 17 0.61 -16.30 -10.88
N TYR A 18 1.16 -15.93 -9.72
CA TYR A 18 2.57 -15.99 -9.43
C TYR A 18 2.79 -16.32 -7.95
N LYS A 19 3.34 -17.52 -7.68
CA LYS A 19 3.96 -17.79 -6.37
C LYS A 19 5.25 -16.99 -6.30
N ASN A 20 5.26 -15.93 -5.50
CA ASN A 20 6.50 -15.22 -5.18
C ASN A 20 7.13 -15.81 -3.90
N PRO A 21 8.16 -16.67 -3.99
CA PRO A 21 8.80 -17.27 -2.82
C PRO A 21 9.49 -16.24 -1.91
N ASP A 22 9.76 -15.02 -2.40
CA ASP A 22 10.27 -13.95 -1.56
C ASP A 22 9.25 -13.38 -0.58
N LEU A 23 7.95 -13.60 -0.83
CA LEU A 23 6.90 -13.13 0.07
C LEU A 23 6.73 -14.08 1.26
N GLU A 24 7.01 -15.37 1.07
CA GLU A 24 7.07 -16.37 2.16
C GLU A 24 8.20 -16.13 3.17
N LYS A 25 9.06 -15.12 2.97
CA LYS A 25 10.11 -14.75 3.92
C LYS A 25 9.62 -13.62 4.82
N PRO A 26 9.77 -13.74 6.16
CA PRO A 26 9.44 -12.64 7.05
C PRO A 26 10.33 -11.42 6.79
N SER A 27 9.76 -10.22 6.88
CA SER A 27 10.49 -8.96 6.88
C SER A 27 11.54 -8.96 8.00
N LYS A 28 12.75 -8.49 7.70
CA LYS A 28 13.86 -8.49 8.67
C LYS A 28 13.60 -7.58 9.87
N LEU A 29 12.84 -6.51 9.69
CA LEU A 29 12.62 -5.49 10.72
C LEU A 29 11.60 -5.93 11.78
N HIS A 30 10.55 -6.64 11.37
CA HIS A 30 9.43 -6.99 12.26
C HIS A 30 9.14 -8.48 12.35
N ASN A 31 9.90 -9.32 11.63
CA ASN A 31 9.72 -10.76 11.54
C ASN A 31 8.28 -11.17 11.15
N ARG A 32 7.59 -10.34 10.35
CA ARG A 32 6.23 -10.60 9.86
C ARG A 32 6.27 -10.89 8.36
N TYR A 33 5.43 -11.81 7.90
CA TYR A 33 5.21 -12.04 6.48
C TYR A 33 4.62 -10.77 5.84
N THR A 34 5.21 -10.35 4.72
CA THR A 34 4.89 -9.05 4.11
C THR A 34 3.80 -9.19 3.05
N ALA A 35 3.15 -8.07 2.70
CA ALA A 35 2.04 -8.02 1.74
C ALA A 35 2.34 -8.79 0.44
N GLY A 36 1.46 -9.73 0.11
CA GLY A 36 1.50 -10.63 -1.06
C GLY A 36 2.00 -12.05 -0.78
N SER A 37 2.33 -12.36 0.48
CA SER A 37 2.40 -13.75 0.96
C SER A 37 1.02 -14.39 0.88
N GLY A 38 0.91 -15.71 0.80
CA GLY A 38 -0.38 -16.41 0.84
C GLY A 38 -1.28 -15.85 1.95
N HIS A 39 -2.42 -15.29 1.54
CA HIS A 39 -3.34 -14.61 2.43
C HIS A 39 -4.12 -15.66 3.23
N TYR A 40 -3.88 -15.74 4.54
CA TYR A 40 -4.62 -16.66 5.40
C TYR A 40 -6.04 -16.13 5.63
N LYS A 41 -7.03 -17.02 5.45
CA LYS A 41 -8.44 -16.69 5.71
C LYS A 41 -8.61 -16.20 7.16
N GLY A 42 -9.25 -15.04 7.32
CA GLY A 42 -9.52 -14.44 8.63
C GLY A 42 -8.42 -13.51 9.17
N VAL A 43 -7.36 -13.27 8.40
CA VAL A 43 -6.31 -12.30 8.75
C VAL A 43 -6.56 -10.97 8.02
N MET A 44 -6.54 -9.87 8.76
CA MET A 44 -6.70 -8.52 8.20
C MET A 44 -5.42 -8.03 7.55
N GLU A 45 -5.58 -7.28 6.46
CA GLU A 45 -4.48 -6.71 5.70
C GLU A 45 -4.66 -5.22 5.42
N LYS A 46 -3.55 -4.56 5.17
CA LYS A 46 -3.52 -3.14 4.81
C LYS A 46 -2.28 -2.83 3.98
N CYS A 47 -2.24 -1.61 3.45
CA CYS A 47 -1.01 -1.07 2.90
C CYS A 47 0.12 -1.10 3.95
N THR A 48 1.28 -1.59 3.51
CA THR A 48 2.52 -1.66 4.30
C THR A 48 3.65 -0.88 3.63
N PHE A 49 3.30 0.01 2.70
CA PHE A 49 4.25 0.72 1.82
C PHE A 49 5.26 -0.20 1.14
N CYS A 50 4.81 -1.42 0.77
CA CYS A 50 5.63 -2.44 0.15
C CYS A 50 6.96 -2.66 0.89
N LEU A 51 6.91 -2.81 2.22
CA LEU A 51 8.09 -3.03 3.06
C LEU A 51 9.09 -4.04 2.46
N HIS A 52 8.59 -5.14 1.88
CA HIS A 52 9.41 -6.16 1.19
C HIS A 52 10.23 -5.66 -0.01
N ARG A 53 9.83 -4.56 -0.64
CA ARG A 53 10.55 -3.87 -1.72
C ARG A 53 11.47 -2.80 -1.16
N VAL A 54 10.98 -2.01 -0.21
CA VAL A 54 11.74 -0.92 0.41
C VAL A 54 12.99 -1.45 1.13
N GLU A 55 12.90 -2.59 1.82
CA GLU A 55 14.05 -3.27 2.43
C GLU A 55 15.13 -3.69 1.41
N LYS A 56 14.77 -3.85 0.13
CA LYS A 56 15.68 -4.16 -0.98
C LYS A 56 16.15 -2.90 -1.72
N GLY A 57 15.84 -1.71 -1.22
CA GLY A 57 16.15 -0.43 -1.88
C GLY A 57 15.29 -0.14 -3.11
N LEU A 58 14.17 -0.86 -3.28
CA LEU A 58 13.26 -0.70 -4.41
C LEU A 58 12.07 0.19 -4.02
N ASN A 59 11.58 0.98 -4.98
CA ASN A 59 10.36 1.75 -4.80
C ASN A 59 9.13 0.84 -4.57
N PRO A 60 8.13 1.30 -3.78
CA PRO A 60 6.85 0.62 -3.67
C PRO A 60 6.21 0.34 -5.03
N ALA A 61 5.43 -0.74 -5.13
CA ALA A 61 4.87 -1.18 -6.41
C ALA A 61 3.96 -0.12 -7.05
N CYS A 62 3.12 0.55 -6.26
CA CYS A 62 2.26 1.63 -6.75
C CYS A 62 3.05 2.82 -7.28
N VAL A 63 4.19 3.16 -6.66
CA VAL A 63 5.09 4.24 -7.09
C VAL A 63 5.82 3.86 -8.37
N ALA A 64 6.38 2.65 -8.42
CA ALA A 64 7.14 2.16 -9.57
C ALA A 64 6.28 2.02 -10.83
N ASN A 65 5.01 1.68 -10.67
CA ASN A 65 4.10 1.41 -11.79
C ASN A 65 3.21 2.60 -12.15
N CYS A 66 3.31 3.74 -11.47
CA CYS A 66 2.45 4.88 -11.74
C CYS A 66 2.86 5.55 -13.07
N PRO A 67 2.04 5.46 -14.14
CA PRO A 67 2.40 6.03 -15.45
C PRO A 67 2.34 7.57 -15.43
N ALA A 68 1.52 8.13 -14.56
CA ALA A 68 1.33 9.58 -14.41
C ALA A 68 2.35 10.22 -13.47
N PHE A 69 3.24 9.44 -12.85
CA PHE A 69 4.20 9.91 -11.84
C PHE A 69 3.56 10.68 -10.65
N ALA A 70 2.30 10.39 -10.34
CA ALA A 70 1.55 11.06 -9.28
C ALA A 70 1.98 10.64 -7.86
N LEU A 71 2.61 9.47 -7.73
CA LEU A 71 3.02 8.91 -6.44
C LEU A 71 4.52 9.08 -6.24
N HIS A 72 4.90 9.61 -5.08
CA HIS A 72 6.28 9.75 -4.64
C HIS A 72 6.44 9.16 -3.24
N PHE A 73 7.56 8.46 -3.01
CA PHE A 73 7.84 7.79 -1.75
C PHE A 73 9.29 8.07 -1.32
N GLY A 74 9.50 8.21 -0.02
CA GLY A 74 10.79 8.55 0.57
C GLY A 74 10.68 8.82 2.06
N ASP A 75 11.82 9.07 2.70
CA ASP A 75 11.90 9.45 4.10
C ASP A 75 11.56 10.93 4.28
N LEU A 76 10.66 11.24 5.21
CA LEU A 76 10.26 12.61 5.56
C LEU A 76 11.30 13.32 6.41
N ASN A 77 12.22 12.60 7.05
CA ASN A 77 13.28 13.17 7.87
C ASN A 77 14.54 13.49 7.06
N ASP A 78 14.70 12.88 5.89
CA ASP A 78 15.82 13.15 4.99
C ASP A 78 15.51 14.36 4.11
N LYS A 79 16.21 15.48 4.37
CA LYS A 79 16.10 16.72 3.58
C LYS A 79 16.56 16.56 2.13
N GLY A 80 17.36 15.55 1.84
CA GLY A 80 17.77 15.19 0.48
C GLY A 80 16.66 14.52 -0.33
N SER A 81 15.66 13.93 0.35
CA SER A 81 14.63 13.10 -0.28
C SER A 81 13.71 13.90 -1.20
N LYS A 82 13.24 13.25 -2.27
CA LYS A 82 12.31 13.88 -3.23
C LYS A 82 11.01 14.29 -2.55
N VAL A 83 10.50 13.49 -1.62
CA VAL A 83 9.25 13.77 -0.90
C VAL A 83 9.42 15.00 -0.01
N PHE A 84 10.52 15.10 0.74
CA PHE A 84 10.78 16.26 1.59
C PHE A 84 10.78 17.55 0.77
N LYS A 85 11.50 17.58 -0.35
CA LYS A 85 11.55 18.74 -1.25
C LYS A 85 10.18 19.11 -1.80
N LEU A 86 9.42 18.13 -2.28
CA LEU A 86 8.07 18.37 -2.81
C LEU A 86 7.13 19.00 -1.79
N LEU A 87 7.17 18.56 -0.53
CA LEU A 87 6.34 19.11 0.54
C LEU A 87 6.79 20.51 0.98
N GLN A 88 8.09 20.84 0.87
CA GLN A 88 8.59 22.19 1.13
C GLN A 88 8.24 23.17 0.01
N GLU A 89 8.27 22.71 -1.24
CA GLU A 89 8.07 23.55 -2.43
C GLU A 89 6.60 23.77 -2.78
N ASN A 90 5.69 22.89 -2.32
CA ASN A 90 4.30 22.92 -2.73
C ASN A 90 3.33 22.94 -1.53
N PRO A 91 2.22 23.68 -1.62
CA PRO A 91 1.10 23.52 -0.70
C PRO A 91 0.61 22.07 -0.70
N HIS A 92 0.43 21.53 0.49
CA HIS A 92 0.01 20.16 0.69
C HIS A 92 -0.97 20.06 1.86
N TRP A 93 -1.71 18.96 1.91
CA TRP A 93 -2.67 18.66 2.96
C TRP A 93 -2.72 17.16 3.23
N SER A 94 -3.19 16.79 4.42
CA SER A 94 -3.44 15.41 4.82
C SER A 94 -4.94 15.12 4.84
N LEU A 95 -5.33 13.89 4.49
CA LEU A 95 -6.74 13.52 4.49
C LEU A 95 -7.27 13.39 5.92
N LEU A 96 -8.41 14.05 6.21
CA LEU A 96 -9.08 14.06 7.51
C LEU A 96 -8.17 14.52 8.67
N GLU A 97 -7.57 15.71 8.53
CA GLU A 97 -6.66 16.26 9.55
C GLU A 97 -7.33 16.41 10.92
N GLU A 98 -8.63 16.69 10.94
CA GLU A 98 -9.44 16.81 12.15
C GLU A 98 -9.52 15.53 12.98
N ALA A 99 -9.24 14.37 12.37
CA ALA A 99 -9.23 13.09 13.07
C ALA A 99 -7.98 12.91 13.96
N GLY A 100 -6.97 13.78 13.85
CA GLY A 100 -5.77 13.74 14.70
C GLY A 100 -4.90 12.49 14.54
N THR A 101 -5.01 11.79 13.40
CA THR A 101 -4.30 10.52 13.15
C THR A 101 -2.88 10.69 12.63
N HIS A 102 -2.48 11.92 12.28
CA HIS A 102 -1.16 12.29 11.76
C HIS A 102 -0.66 11.32 10.66
N PRO A 103 -1.40 11.18 9.53
CA PRO A 103 -1.06 10.22 8.50
C PRO A 103 0.25 10.57 7.80
N SER A 104 0.97 9.56 7.33
CA SER A 104 2.22 9.73 6.55
C SER A 104 1.99 9.83 5.04
N VAL A 105 0.76 10.16 4.61
CA VAL A 105 0.39 10.36 3.21
C VAL A 105 -0.10 11.79 3.05
N PHE A 106 0.48 12.49 2.09
CA PHE A 106 0.20 13.89 1.81
C PHE A 106 -0.24 14.04 0.36
N TYR A 107 -1.16 14.97 0.12
CA TYR A 107 -1.67 15.31 -1.19
C TYR A 107 -1.15 16.69 -1.57
N ILE A 108 -0.67 16.81 -2.81
CA ILE A 108 -0.16 18.07 -3.37
C ILE A 108 -1.16 18.56 -4.41
N GLY A 109 -1.53 19.84 -4.30
CA GLY A 109 -2.58 20.43 -5.12
C GLY A 109 -3.99 20.00 -4.71
N GLY A 110 -4.99 20.56 -5.39
CA GLY A 110 -6.40 20.43 -4.99
C GLY A 110 -6.69 21.03 -3.62
N ASN A 111 -7.95 20.99 -3.21
CA ASN A 111 -8.37 21.33 -1.86
C ASN A 111 -8.74 20.04 -1.11
N PRO A 112 -8.53 19.96 0.21
CA PRO A 112 -8.98 18.84 1.00
C PRO A 112 -10.49 18.65 0.82
N PRO A 113 -10.98 17.40 0.82
CA PRO A 113 -12.41 17.13 0.75
C PRO A 113 -13.10 17.77 1.97
N SER A 114 -13.99 18.73 1.72
CA SER A 114 -14.79 19.36 2.78
C SER A 114 -15.84 18.39 3.35
N SER A 115 -16.49 18.75 4.45
CA SER A 115 -17.65 18.01 5.01
C SER A 115 -18.82 17.82 4.04
N LYS A 116 -18.83 18.51 2.89
CA LYS A 116 -19.80 18.33 1.80
C LYS A 116 -19.44 17.18 0.85
N VAL A 117 -18.26 16.58 0.98
CA VAL A 117 -17.85 15.43 0.17
C VAL A 117 -18.62 14.22 0.66
N HIS A 118 -19.60 13.84 -0.14
CA HIS A 118 -20.41 12.66 0.05
C HIS A 118 -20.04 11.64 -1.02
N GLN A 119 -20.19 10.37 -0.67
CA GLN A 119 -20.07 9.28 -1.61
C GLN A 119 -21.09 9.49 -2.75
N ILE A 120 -20.59 9.68 -3.98
CA ILE A 120 -21.45 9.92 -5.16
C ILE A 120 -22.21 8.64 -5.52
N GLU A 121 -21.55 7.49 -5.39
CA GLU A 121 -22.13 6.17 -5.65
C GLU A 121 -21.71 5.15 -4.59
N GLU A 122 -22.67 4.35 -4.15
CA GLU A 122 -22.41 3.23 -3.28
C GLU A 122 -21.61 2.16 -4.04
N VAL A 123 -20.38 1.87 -3.58
CA VAL A 123 -19.56 0.84 -4.21
C VAL A 123 -20.23 -0.50 -3.93
N LYS A 124 -20.90 -1.07 -4.94
CA LYS A 124 -21.42 -2.44 -4.85
C LYS A 124 -20.23 -3.38 -4.62
N GLY A 125 -20.06 -3.80 -3.37
CA GLY A 125 -19.06 -4.82 -3.03
C GLY A 125 -19.29 -6.04 -3.92
N ARG A 126 -18.22 -6.58 -4.52
CA ARG A 126 -18.31 -7.90 -5.14
C ARG A 126 -18.61 -8.90 -4.02
N ALA A 127 -19.80 -9.50 -4.06
CA ALA A 127 -20.16 -10.66 -3.25
C ALA A 127 -19.28 -11.86 -3.61
#